data_AF-A0A7G2IKE3-F1
#
_entry.id   AF-A0A7G2IKE3-F1
#
_cell.length_a   1.000
_cell.length_b   1.000
_cell.length_c   1.000
_cell.angle_alpha   90.00
_cell.angle_beta   90.00
_cell.angle_gamma   90.00
#
_symmetry.space_group_name_H-M   'P 1'
#
loop_
_entity.id
_entity.type
_entity.pdbx_description
1 polymer ?
#
loop_
_entity_poly.entity_id
_entity_poly.type
_entity_poly.pdbx_seq_one_letter_code
_entity_poly.pdbx_strand_id
1 'polypeptide(L)'
;MDAEGYALYFSRATIPWDRDRFAKSLETVGDTFLRHLGIYGYRAGFIRRYVNWQPSPLEHIEMLEQLRVLWYGEKIHVAVAKEVPGTGVDTTEDLERVRAEMP
;
A
#
# COMPACT_ATOMS: atom_id res chain seq x y z
N MET A 1 -7.59 7.14 1.76
CA MET A 1 -6.93 8.43 2.01
C MET A 1 -7.99 9.44 2.42
N ASP A 2 -7.60 10.53 3.08
CA ASP A 2 -8.49 11.66 3.35
C ASP A 2 -8.76 12.48 2.07
N ALA A 3 -9.55 13.54 2.20
CA ALA A 3 -9.92 14.41 1.07
C ALA A 3 -8.73 15.19 0.47
N GLU A 4 -7.61 15.29 1.18
CA GLU A 4 -6.38 15.97 0.73
C GLU A 4 -5.34 14.99 0.18
N GLY A 5 -5.66 13.70 0.11
CA GLY A 5 -4.77 12.67 -0.43
C GLY A 5 -3.79 12.09 0.59
N TYR A 6 -3.94 12.33 1.89
CA TYR A 6 -3.10 11.69 2.90
C TYR A 6 -3.63 10.32 3.30
N ALA A 7 -2.73 9.35 3.49
CA ALA A 7 -3.08 8.04 4.00
C ALA A 7 -3.65 8.16 5.42
N LEU A 8 -4.84 7.59 5.63
CA LEU A 8 -5.42 7.44 6.96
C LEU A 8 -4.83 6.19 7.66
N TYR A 9 -4.72 5.09 6.93
CA TYR A 9 -4.17 3.83 7.40
C TYR A 9 -3.81 2.91 6.23
N PHE A 10 -2.91 1.95 6.46
CA PHE A 10 -2.62 0.83 5.57
C PHE A 10 -2.90 -0.47 6.32
N SER A 11 -3.49 -1.46 5.67
CA SER A 11 -3.80 -2.73 6.34
C SER A 11 -3.78 -3.88 5.35
N ARG A 12 -3.50 -5.08 5.86
CA ARG A 12 -3.77 -6.34 5.16
C ARG A 12 -5.24 -6.75 5.27
N ALA A 13 -5.99 -6.17 6.21
CA ALA A 13 -7.43 -6.33 6.28
C ALA A 13 -8.13 -5.58 5.13
N THR A 14 -9.32 -6.05 4.79
CA THR A 14 -10.17 -5.47 3.74
C THR A 14 -10.73 -4.12 4.20
N ILE A 15 -10.05 -3.02 3.84
CA ILE A 15 -10.45 -1.65 4.16
C ILE A 15 -10.73 -0.80 2.89
N PRO A 16 -11.81 -0.01 2.86
CA PRO A 16 -12.85 0.12 3.89
C PRO A 16 -13.74 -1.13 3.96
N TRP A 17 -14.26 -1.43 5.16
CA TRP A 17 -15.25 -2.49 5.33
C TRP A 17 -16.61 -2.02 4.80
N ASP A 18 -17.05 -2.55 3.67
CA ASP A 18 -18.40 -2.31 3.13
C ASP A 18 -19.41 -3.15 3.90
N ARG A 19 -19.99 -2.55 4.95
CA ARG A 19 -20.90 -3.22 5.90
C ARG A 19 -22.04 -3.96 5.20
N ASP A 20 -22.73 -3.29 4.29
CA ASP A 20 -23.97 -3.82 3.72
C ASP A 20 -23.68 -4.86 2.63
N ARG A 21 -22.59 -4.71 1.89
CA ARG A 21 -22.14 -5.70 0.90
C ARG A 21 -21.60 -6.95 1.57
N PHE A 22 -20.67 -6.80 2.51
CA PHE A 22 -20.03 -7.93 3.18
C PHE A 22 -20.95 -8.65 4.17
N ALA A 23 -22.06 -8.02 4.59
CA ALA A 23 -23.14 -8.73 5.27
C ALA A 23 -23.87 -9.75 4.36
N LYS A 24 -23.84 -9.55 3.03
CA LYS A 24 -24.51 -10.44 2.06
C LYS A 24 -23.57 -11.51 1.52
N SER A 25 -22.35 -11.13 1.12
CA SER A 25 -21.34 -12.05 0.60
C SER A 25 -19.94 -11.42 0.66
N LEU A 26 -18.92 -12.27 0.86
CA LEU A 26 -17.51 -11.89 0.79
C LEU A 26 -16.87 -12.18 -0.57
N GLU A 27 -17.61 -12.75 -1.52
CA GLU A 27 -17.08 -13.16 -2.83
C GLU A 27 -16.83 -11.97 -3.77
N THR A 28 -17.48 -10.83 -3.52
CA THR A 28 -17.34 -9.64 -4.35
C THR A 28 -16.92 -8.44 -3.51
N VAL A 29 -15.98 -7.67 -4.04
CA VAL A 29 -15.60 -6.35 -3.51
C VAL A 29 -16.23 -5.25 -4.37
N GLY A 30 -16.42 -4.06 -3.79
CA GLY A 30 -16.82 -2.87 -4.55
C GLY A 30 -15.63 -2.17 -5.21
N ASP A 31 -15.88 -1.05 -5.90
CA ASP A 31 -14.86 -0.32 -6.66
C ASP A 31 -14.10 0.73 -5.83
N THR A 32 -14.25 0.70 -4.51
CA THR A 32 -13.71 1.71 -3.58
C THR A 32 -12.35 1.37 -2.99
N PHE A 33 -11.84 0.17 -3.27
CA PHE A 33 -10.59 -0.32 -2.70
C PHE A 33 -9.38 0.22 -3.46
N LEU A 34 -8.32 0.50 -2.71
CA LEU A 34 -7.04 0.93 -3.28
C LEU A 34 -5.96 -0.04 -2.81
N ARG A 35 -5.27 -0.66 -3.78
CA ARG A 35 -4.07 -1.46 -3.50
C ARG A 35 -2.87 -0.53 -3.44
N HIS A 36 -2.14 -0.55 -2.32
CA HIS A 36 -0.88 0.15 -2.20
C HIS A 36 0.16 -0.42 -3.18
N LEU A 37 0.85 0.46 -3.92
CA LEU A 37 1.99 0.11 -4.77
C LEU A 37 3.28 0.46 -4.04
N GLY A 38 4.25 -0.46 -4.02
CA GLY A 38 5.52 -0.34 -3.30
C GLY A 38 6.53 0.67 -3.89
N ILE A 39 6.06 1.83 -4.35
CA ILE A 39 6.87 2.92 -4.87
C ILE A 39 6.68 4.16 -4.00
N TYR A 40 7.79 4.77 -3.59
CA TYR A 40 7.76 5.87 -2.64
C TYR A 40 8.71 7.00 -3.06
N GLY A 41 8.28 8.24 -2.78
CA GLY A 41 9.10 9.44 -2.88
C GLY A 41 9.37 10.02 -1.50
N TYR A 42 10.63 10.03 -1.07
CA TYR A 42 11.03 10.53 0.25
C TYR A 42 11.99 11.72 0.15
N ARG A 43 11.93 12.62 1.14
CA ARG A 43 13.00 13.60 1.36
C ARG A 43 14.21 12.89 1.97
N ALA A 44 15.42 13.17 1.49
CA ALA A 44 16.63 12.53 2.01
C ALA A 44 16.80 12.69 3.54
N GLY A 45 16.52 13.88 4.08
CA GLY A 45 16.56 14.13 5.53
C GLY A 45 15.48 13.39 6.32
N PHE A 46 14.35 13.03 5.69
CA PHE A 46 13.30 12.22 6.32
C PHE A 46 13.80 10.78 6.52
N ILE A 47 14.39 10.17 5.49
CA ILE A 47 14.92 8.80 5.59
C ILE A 47 15.89 8.68 6.77
N ARG A 48 16.81 9.66 6.92
CA ARG A 48 17.77 9.68 8.04
C ARG A 48 17.10 9.72 9.42
N ARG A 49 15.93 10.34 9.57
CA ARG A 49 15.18 10.32 10.84
C ARG A 49 14.40 9.02 11.00
N TYR A 50 13.69 8.62 9.94
CA TYR A 50 12.83 7.45 9.88
C TYR A 50 13.54 6.16 10.33
N VAL A 51 14.77 5.93 9.84
CA VAL A 51 15.56 4.74 10.18
C VAL A 51 15.99 4.68 11.64
N ASN A 52 15.96 5.81 12.37
CA ASN A 52 16.34 5.91 13.78
C ASN A 52 15.14 5.83 14.72
N TRP A 53 13.90 5.84 14.21
CA TRP A 53 12.73 5.65 15.05
C TRP A 53 12.61 4.20 15.53
N GLN A 54 12.07 4.03 16.72
CA GLN A 54 11.73 2.70 17.20
C GLN A 54 10.61 2.12 16.32
N PRO A 55 10.64 0.80 16.08
CA PRO A 55 9.52 0.11 15.47
C PRO A 55 8.20 0.38 16.21
N SER A 56 7.14 0.64 15.45
CA SER A 56 5.79 0.74 16.00
C SER A 56 5.18 -0.64 16.23
N PRO A 57 4.30 -0.85 17.22
CA PRO A 57 3.58 -2.11 17.35
C PRO A 57 2.77 -2.47 16.08
N LEU A 58 2.20 -1.46 15.41
CA LEU A 58 1.38 -1.66 14.21
C LEU A 58 2.18 -2.20 13.02
N GLU A 59 3.41 -1.71 12.80
CA GLU A 59 4.23 -2.22 11.69
C GLU A 59 4.56 -3.70 11.84
N HIS A 60 4.66 -4.21 13.07
CA HIS A 60 4.92 -5.61 13.36
C HIS A 60 3.66 -6.48 13.22
N ILE A 61 2.52 -6.00 13.73
CA ILE A 61 1.25 -6.73 13.63
C ILE A 61 0.83 -6.86 12.17
N GLU A 62 0.89 -5.76 11.41
CA GLU A 62 0.49 -5.73 10.01
C GLU A 62 1.61 -6.14 9.07
N MET A 63 2.87 -6.27 9.54
CA MET A 63 4.04 -6.46 8.67
C MET A 63 4.09 -5.40 7.55
N LEU A 64 3.92 -4.13 7.90
CA LEU A 64 3.87 -2.96 7.01
C LEU A 64 4.71 -1.81 7.58
N GLU A 65 5.90 -1.60 7.04
CA GLU A 65 6.89 -0.62 7.53
C GLU A 65 6.37 0.83 7.57
N GLN A 66 5.57 1.22 6.59
CA GLN A 66 5.07 2.58 6.44
C GLN A 66 4.11 2.99 7.56
N LEU A 67 3.60 2.03 8.35
CA LEU A 67 2.80 2.32 9.53
C LEU A 67 3.60 3.01 10.64
N ARG A 68 4.92 2.84 10.69
CA ARG A 68 5.77 3.59 11.61
C ARG A 68 5.66 5.09 11.39
N VAL A 69 5.58 5.53 10.13
CA VAL A 69 5.45 6.94 9.79
C VAL A 69 4.15 7.51 10.36
N LEU A 70 3.04 6.80 10.16
CA LEU A 70 1.73 7.21 10.69
C LEU A 70 1.70 7.15 12.23
N TRP A 71 2.32 6.15 12.84
CA TRP A 71 2.41 6.01 14.29
C TRP A 71 3.08 7.21 14.97
N TYR A 72 4.13 7.76 14.36
CA TYR A 72 4.81 8.95 14.86
C TYR A 72 4.15 10.28 14.41
N GLY A 73 2.94 10.22 13.84
CA GLY A 73 2.13 11.39 13.49
C GLY A 73 2.57 12.09 12.21
N GLU A 74 3.48 11.49 11.44
CA GLU A 74 3.93 12.05 10.17
C GLU A 74 2.99 11.63 9.03
N LYS A 75 2.88 12.47 8.00
CA LYS A 75 1.92 12.27 6.91
C LYS A 75 2.55 11.57 5.71
N ILE A 76 1.79 10.66 5.09
CA ILE A 76 2.11 10.05 3.80
C ILE A 76 1.06 10.50 2.78
N HIS A 77 1.47 11.24 1.75
CA HIS A 77 0.58 11.53 0.62
C HIS A 77 0.49 10.31 -0.31
N VAL A 78 -0.70 10.03 -0.81
CA VAL A 78 -1.03 8.93 -1.73
C VAL A 78 -1.77 9.50 -2.93
N ALA A 79 -1.50 8.96 -4.12
CA ALA A 79 -2.24 9.27 -5.33
C ALA A 79 -2.55 7.98 -6.09
N VAL A 80 -3.63 7.99 -6.86
CA VAL A 80 -3.92 6.89 -7.80
C VAL A 80 -2.91 6.96 -8.94
N ALA A 81 -2.27 5.83 -9.25
CA ALA A 81 -1.33 5.75 -10.36
C ALA A 81 -2.03 6.05 -11.69
N LYS A 82 -1.39 6.85 -12.54
CA LYS A 82 -1.93 7.18 -13.88
C LYS A 82 -2.00 5.97 -14.80
N GLU A 83 -1.08 5.04 -14.59
CA GLU A 83 -0.98 3.77 -15.32
C GLU A 83 -0.79 2.66 -14.29
N VAL A 84 -1.44 1.52 -14.54
CA VAL A 84 -1.25 0.33 -13.71
C VAL A 84 0.12 -0.24 -14.05
N PRO A 85 1.04 -0.37 -13.08
CA PRO A 85 2.36 -0.94 -13.37
C PRO A 85 2.21 -2.40 -13.81
N GLY A 86 3.14 -2.85 -14.66
CA GLY A 86 3.26 -4.25 -15.04
C GLY A 86 3.48 -5.15 -13.82
N THR A 87 3.31 -6.46 -14.03
CA THR A 87 3.51 -7.47 -12.98
C THR A 87 4.98 -7.48 -12.56
N GLY A 88 5.24 -7.56 -11.26
CA GLY A 88 6.60 -7.85 -10.76
C GLY A 88 7.08 -9.22 -11.24
N VAL A 89 8.39 -9.42 -11.29
CA VAL A 89 8.99 -10.71 -11.64
C VAL A 89 9.50 -11.36 -10.36
N ASP A 90 8.70 -12.23 -9.78
CA ASP A 90 9.04 -12.96 -8.55
C ASP A 90 9.29 -14.46 -8.82
N THR A 91 8.74 -15.01 -9.91
CA THR A 91 8.95 -16.40 -10.34
C THR A 91 9.48 -16.51 -11.78
N THR A 92 9.90 -17.73 -12.17
CA THR A 92 10.30 -18.02 -13.56
C THR A 92 9.15 -17.79 -14.54
N GLU A 93 7.92 -18.13 -14.13
CA GLU A 93 6.72 -17.94 -14.94
C GLU A 93 6.40 -16.46 -15.15
N ASP A 94 6.67 -15.60 -14.16
CA ASP A 94 6.54 -14.15 -14.35
C ASP A 94 7.57 -13.63 -15.35
N LEU A 95 8.81 -14.13 -15.30
CA LEU A 95 9.87 -13.76 -16.25
C LEU A 95 9.50 -14.15 -17.68
N GLU A 96 8.98 -15.36 -17.88
CA GLU A 96 8.52 -15.82 -19.19
C GLU A 96 7.38 -14.97 -19.74
N ARG A 97 6.45 -14.56 -18.87
CA ARG A 97 5.33 -13.67 -19.23
C ARG A 97 5.83 -12.30 -19.69
N VAL A 98 6.75 -11.69 -18.95
CA VAL A 98 7.37 -10.41 -19.34
C VAL A 98 8.14 -10.55 -20.65
N ARG A 99 8.91 -11.64 -20.84
CA ARG A 99 9.64 -11.88 -22.10
C ARG A 99 8.74 -12.00 -23.32
N ALA A 100 7.54 -12.57 -23.17
CA ALA A 100 6.57 -12.67 -24.27
C ALA A 100 5.95 -11.31 -24.65
N GLU A 101 5.97 -10.33 -23.74
CA GLU A 101 5.48 -8.97 -23.97
C GLU A 101 6.57 -8.01 -24.48
N MET A 102 7.84 -8.40 -24.38
CA MET A 102 8.98 -7.62 -24.87
C MET A 102 9.30 -7.99 -26.33
N PRO A 103 9.36 -7.01 -27.25
CA PRO A 103 9.68 -7.25 -28.67
C PRO A 103 11.14 -7.65 -28.93
#